data_AF-A0A941SJ61-F1
#
_entry.id   AF-A0A941SJ61-F1
#
_cell.length_a   1.000
_cell.length_b   1.000
_cell.length_c   1.000
_cell.angle_alpha   90.00
_cell.angle_beta   90.00
_cell.angle_gamma   90.00
#
_symmetry.space_group_name_H-M   'P 1'
#
loop_
_entity.id
_entity.type
_entity.pdbx_description
1 polymer ?
#
loop_
_entity_poly.entity_id
_entity_poly.type
_entity_poly.pdbx_seq_one_letter_code
_entity_poly.pdbx_strand_id
1 'polypeptide(L)'
;MPHPAGLEAGALGLSESVVMGVAGTAPAYSIEITTSTIIATAGVLSPASVLVCGLIMFGIAFAFIHMNRALASAGTSYAWVAMTFGRTLGFFAGWSLLVLCCVFMVSAMIPAANATLLVFAPQ
;
A
#
# COMPACT_ATOMS: atom_id res chain seq x y z
N MET A 1 -11.64 25.97 -23.35
CA MET A 1 -11.59 26.28 -21.90
C MET A 1 -11.23 24.99 -21.19
N PRO A 2 -10.11 24.88 -20.47
CA PRO A 2 -9.78 23.65 -19.75
C PRO A 2 -10.69 23.57 -18.52
N HIS A 3 -11.55 22.56 -18.48
CA HIS A 3 -12.25 22.17 -17.27
C HIS A 3 -11.19 21.70 -16.26
N PRO A 4 -11.12 22.21 -15.02
CA PRO A 4 -10.27 21.60 -14.01
C PRO A 4 -10.84 20.20 -13.79
N ALA A 5 -10.11 19.17 -14.23
CA ALA A 5 -10.45 17.78 -13.98
C ALA A 5 -10.27 17.50 -12.49
N GLY A 6 -11.22 17.99 -11.69
CA GLY A 6 -11.34 17.70 -10.27
C GLY A 6 -11.95 16.32 -10.08
N LEU A 7 -11.58 15.66 -8.98
CA LEU A 7 -12.22 14.43 -8.55
C LEU A 7 -13.71 14.73 -8.24
N GLU A 8 -14.62 13.92 -8.79
CA GLU A 8 -16.06 14.04 -8.51
C GLU A 8 -16.33 13.92 -7.00
N ALA A 9 -16.97 14.93 -6.44
CA ALA A 9 -17.24 14.99 -5.01
C ALA A 9 -18.27 13.92 -4.62
N GLY A 10 -17.91 13.05 -3.67
CA GLY A 10 -18.81 12.00 -3.19
C GLY A 10 -18.96 10.79 -4.12
N ALA A 11 -18.09 10.63 -5.12
CA ALA A 11 -18.11 9.48 -6.03
C ALA A 11 -17.84 8.13 -5.34
N LEU A 12 -17.24 8.14 -4.14
CA LEU A 12 -17.01 6.97 -3.29
C LEU A 12 -17.47 7.25 -1.86
N GLY A 13 -18.26 6.33 -1.31
CA GLY A 13 -18.61 6.32 0.11
C GLY A 13 -17.46 5.88 1.02
N LEU A 14 -17.63 6.04 2.33
CA LEU A 14 -16.66 5.54 3.32
C LEU A 14 -16.51 4.01 3.25
N SER A 15 -17.61 3.29 3.10
CA SER A 15 -17.60 1.83 2.97
C SER A 15 -16.83 1.37 1.74
N GLU A 16 -17.08 1.98 0.58
CA GLU A 16 -16.40 1.66 -0.68
C GLU A 16 -14.91 1.98 -0.61
N SER A 17 -14.56 3.12 -0.01
CA SER A 17 -13.16 3.52 0.19
C SER A 17 -12.42 2.56 1.15
N VAL A 18 -13.09 2.10 2.21
CA VAL A 18 -12.52 1.10 3.14
C VAL A 18 -12.33 -0.24 2.43
N VAL A 19 -13.33 -0.72 1.68
CA VAL A 19 -13.22 -1.97 0.92
C VAL A 19 -12.10 -1.89 -0.11
N MET A 20 -11.99 -0.78 -0.84
CA MET A 20 -10.89 -0.54 -1.79
C MET A 20 -9.53 -0.54 -1.08
N GLY A 21 -9.41 0.11 0.08
CA GLY A 21 -8.18 0.13 0.86
C GLY A 21 -7.78 -1.23 1.42
N VAL A 22 -8.74 -2.00 1.94
CA VAL A 22 -8.50 -3.36 2.45
C VAL A 22 -8.14 -4.31 1.32
N ALA A 23 -8.84 -4.22 0.18
CA ALA A 23 -8.52 -5.02 -1.00
C ALA A 23 -7.12 -4.71 -1.54
N GLY A 24 -6.71 -3.44 -1.58
CA GLY A 24 -5.40 -3.02 -2.06
C GLY A 24 -4.24 -3.42 -1.13
N THR A 25 -4.48 -3.52 0.17
CA THR A 25 -3.43 -3.87 1.15
C THR A 25 -3.25 -5.38 1.35
N ALA A 26 -4.22 -6.21 0.90
CA ALA A 26 -4.18 -7.68 0.95
C ALA A 26 -3.49 -8.22 2.22
N PRO A 27 -4.04 -7.93 3.42
CA PRO A 27 -3.33 -8.12 4.69
C PRO A 27 -2.99 -9.59 4.96
N ALA A 28 -3.85 -10.53 4.56
CA ALA A 28 -3.64 -11.96 4.78
C ALA A 28 -2.39 -12.50 4.06
N TYR A 29 -2.24 -12.13 2.78
CA TYR A 29 -1.11 -12.53 1.95
C TYR A 29 0.23 -12.01 2.51
N SER A 30 0.26 -10.74 2.91
CA SER A 30 1.49 -10.11 3.43
C SER A 30 1.95 -10.75 4.74
N ILE A 31 1.01 -11.15 5.60
CA ILE A 31 1.32 -11.84 6.87
C ILE A 31 1.93 -13.22 6.60
N GLU A 32 1.38 -14.00 5.67
CA GLU A 32 1.87 -15.35 5.36
C GLU A 32 3.36 -15.36 4.98
N ILE A 33 3.78 -14.43 4.12
CA ILE A 33 5.19 -14.31 3.71
C ILE A 33 6.06 -13.78 4.83
N THR A 34 5.66 -12.65 5.42
CA THR A 34 6.55 -11.88 6.30
C THR A 34 6.71 -12.54 7.67
N THR A 35 5.73 -13.30 8.14
CA THR A 35 5.77 -13.95 9.47
C THR A 35 6.99 -14.86 9.61
N SER A 36 7.28 -15.68 8.59
CA SER A 36 8.44 -16.57 8.58
C SER A 36 9.77 -15.81 8.76
N THR A 37 9.91 -14.68 8.04
CA THR A 37 11.13 -13.88 8.03
C THR A 37 11.29 -13.07 9.31
N ILE A 38 10.21 -12.52 9.87
CA ILE A 38 10.25 -11.77 11.12
C ILE A 38 10.59 -12.70 12.30
N ILE A 39 10.00 -13.90 12.35
CA ILE A 39 10.34 -14.88 13.41
C ILE A 39 11.79 -15.33 13.29
N ALA A 40 12.28 -15.60 12.07
CA ALA A 40 13.67 -16.02 11.86
C ALA A 40 14.71 -14.96 12.26
N THR A 41 14.36 -13.67 12.20
CA THR A 41 15.27 -12.56 12.49
C THR A 41 15.14 -11.98 13.90
N ALA A 42 13.91 -11.80 14.39
CA ALA A 42 13.61 -11.15 15.67
C ALA A 42 13.27 -12.14 16.80
N GLY A 43 13.02 -13.42 16.48
CA GLY A 43 12.66 -14.45 17.46
C GLY A 43 11.45 -14.04 18.30
N VAL A 44 11.61 -14.04 19.62
CA VAL A 44 10.55 -13.70 20.60
C VAL A 44 10.09 -12.24 20.49
N LEU A 45 10.90 -11.35 19.90
CA LEU A 45 10.55 -9.94 19.70
C LEU A 45 9.74 -9.67 18.42
N SER A 46 9.47 -10.69 17.60
CA SER A 46 8.63 -10.59 16.39
C SER A 46 7.34 -9.75 16.55
N PRO A 47 6.50 -9.95 17.59
CA PRO A 47 5.29 -9.14 17.78
C PRO A 47 5.59 -7.67 18.11
N ALA A 48 6.69 -7.38 18.83
CA ALA A 48 7.09 -6.00 19.11
C ALA A 48 7.53 -5.28 17.83
N SER A 49 8.20 -5.97 16.91
CA SER A 49 8.59 -5.43 15.60
C SER A 49 7.36 -5.00 14.80
N VAL A 50 6.33 -5.84 14.74
CA VAL A 50 5.08 -5.55 14.03
C VAL A 50 4.36 -4.35 14.65
N LEU A 51 4.34 -4.24 15.99
CA LEU A 51 3.73 -3.09 16.68
C LEU A 51 4.45 -1.77 16.36
N VAL A 52 5.78 -1.77 16.35
CA VAL A 52 6.57 -0.57 16.00
C VAL A 52 6.32 -0.17 14.55
N CYS A 53 6.31 -1.12 13.62
CA CYS A 53 5.96 -0.86 12.22
C CYS A 53 4.53 -0.31 12.08
N GLY A 54 3.57 -0.89 12.81
CA GLY A 54 2.19 -0.41 12.83
C GLY A 54 2.08 1.04 13.32
N LEU A 55 2.80 1.39 14.38
CA LEU A 55 2.83 2.77 14.90
C LEU A 55 3.39 3.77 13.88
N ILE A 56 4.46 3.40 13.17
CA ILE A 56 5.02 4.24 12.10
C ILE A 56 3.99 4.44 10.97
N MET A 57 3.29 3.38 10.57
CA MET A 57 2.25 3.44 9.54
C MET A 57 1.06 4.30 9.94
N PHE A 58 0.67 4.33 11.21
CA PHE A 58 -0.33 5.28 11.70
C PHE A 58 0.13 6.73 11.50
N GLY A 59 1.39 7.04 11.79
CA GLY A 59 1.96 8.37 11.54
C GLY A 59 1.88 8.78 10.06
N ILE A 60 2.22 7.86 9.16
CA ILE A 60 2.11 8.07 7.71
C ILE A 60 0.64 8.27 7.32
N ALA A 61 -0.28 7.44 7.82
CA ALA A 61 -1.70 7.56 7.52
C ALA A 61 -2.25 8.95 7.95
N PHE A 62 -1.88 9.44 9.13
CA PHE A 62 -2.26 10.79 9.57
C PHE A 62 -1.73 11.89 8.65
N ALA A 63 -0.49 11.76 8.17
CA ALA A 63 0.09 12.69 7.21
C ALA A 63 -0.66 12.67 5.87
N PHE A 64 -0.99 11.48 5.35
CA PHE A 64 -1.78 11.31 4.13
C PHE A 64 -3.19 11.89 4.28
N ILE A 65 -3.84 11.71 5.43
CA ILE A 65 -5.17 12.31 5.71
C ILE A 65 -5.10 13.84 5.65
N HIS A 66 -4.09 14.45 6.29
CA HIS A 66 -3.92 15.91 6.27
C HIS A 66 -3.61 16.43 4.86
N MET A 67 -2.74 15.73 4.13
CA MET A 67 -2.34 16.13 2.79
C MET A 67 -3.47 15.96 1.77
N ASN A 68 -4.25 14.88 1.87
CA ASN A 68 -5.41 14.64 1.02
C ASN A 68 -6.54 15.66 1.27
N ARG A 69 -6.68 16.18 2.50
CA ARG A 69 -7.58 17.29 2.79
C ARG A 69 -7.12 18.62 2.18
N ALA A 70 -5.81 18.85 2.08
CA ALA A 70 -5.25 20.08 1.50
C ALA A 70 -5.23 20.04 -0.04
N LEU A 71 -4.85 18.90 -0.63
CA LEU A 71 -4.65 18.69 -2.06
C LEU A 71 -5.16 17.30 -2.46
N ALA A 72 -6.46 17.20 -2.75
CA ALA A 72 -7.05 15.98 -3.28
C ALA A 72 -6.52 15.71 -4.70
N SER A 73 -5.81 14.60 -4.89
CA SER A 73 -5.26 14.23 -6.20
C SER A 73 -5.33 12.72 -6.45
N ALA A 74 -5.72 12.33 -7.67
CA ALA A 74 -5.84 10.93 -8.07
C ALA A 74 -4.47 10.20 -8.12
N GLY A 75 -3.38 10.94 -8.32
CA GLY A 75 -2.02 10.42 -8.40
C GLY A 75 -1.22 10.49 -7.12
N THR A 76 -1.87 10.84 -5.99
CA THR A 76 -1.32 10.96 -4.62
C THR A 76 0.19 11.26 -4.57
N SER A 77 1.02 10.25 -4.34
CA SER A 77 2.48 10.32 -4.17
C SER A 77 3.19 11.00 -5.35
N TYR A 78 2.84 10.66 -6.59
CA TYR A 78 3.44 11.29 -7.77
C TYR A 78 3.06 12.77 -7.85
N ALA A 79 1.78 13.08 -7.68
CA ALA A 79 1.26 14.43 -7.79
C ALA A 79 1.85 15.34 -6.70
N TRP A 80 1.85 14.91 -5.45
CA TRP A 80 2.35 15.70 -4.32
C TRP A 80 3.86 15.94 -4.38
N VAL A 81 4.64 14.92 -4.76
CA VAL A 81 6.10 15.09 -4.92
C VAL A 81 6.42 15.95 -6.14
N ALA A 82 5.71 15.78 -7.26
CA ALA A 82 5.88 16.62 -8.43
C ALA A 82 5.56 18.10 -8.16
N MET A 83 4.52 18.36 -7.35
CA MET A 83 4.13 19.72 -6.95
C MET A 83 5.12 20.35 -5.97
N THR A 84 5.64 19.59 -5.01
CA THR A 84 6.53 20.13 -3.95
C THR A 84 7.99 20.25 -4.40
N PHE A 85 8.50 19.23 -5.10
CA PHE A 85 9.94 19.07 -5.39
C PHE A 85 10.28 19.18 -6.88
N GLY A 86 9.27 19.28 -7.76
CA GLY A 86 9.45 19.38 -9.20
C GLY A 86 9.29 18.04 -9.95
N ARG A 87 9.15 18.14 -11.27
CA ARG A 87 8.70 17.05 -12.14
C ARG A 87 9.65 15.83 -12.17
N THR A 88 10.95 16.04 -11.99
CA THR A 88 11.95 14.97 -11.96
C THR A 88 11.82 14.10 -10.71
N LEU A 89 11.69 14.71 -9.53
CA LEU A 89 11.53 13.97 -8.27
C LEU A 89 10.15 13.30 -8.18
N GLY A 90 9.11 13.92 -8.73
CA GLY A 90 7.81 13.28 -8.90
C GLY A 90 7.90 12.01 -9.75
N PHE A 91 8.60 12.07 -10.88
CA PHE A 91 8.83 10.90 -11.76
C PHE A 91 9.55 9.77 -11.03
N PHE A 92 10.62 10.06 -10.28
CA PHE A 92 11.31 9.03 -9.48
C PHE A 92 10.43 8.43 -8.38
N ALA A 93 9.61 9.24 -7.71
CA ALA A 93 8.66 8.74 -6.71
C ALA A 93 7.64 7.77 -7.33
N GLY A 94 7.08 8.13 -8.50
CA GLY A 94 6.18 7.25 -9.25
C GLY A 94 6.84 5.97 -9.74
N TRP A 95 8.04 6.07 -10.31
CA TRP A 95 8.80 4.90 -10.77
C TRP A 95 9.21 3.97 -9.64
N SER A 96 9.59 4.52 -8.49
CA SER A 96 9.93 3.70 -7.31
C SER A 96 8.72 2.89 -6.84
N LEU A 97 7.53 3.51 -6.83
CA LEU A 97 6.28 2.82 -6.50
C LEU A 97 5.93 1.74 -7.53
N LEU A 98 6.12 2.03 -8.83
CA LEU A 98 5.87 1.07 -9.90
C LEU A 98 6.79 -0.15 -9.79
N VAL A 99 8.09 0.06 -9.61
CA VAL A 99 9.07 -1.02 -9.40
C VAL A 99 8.73 -1.83 -8.16
N LEU A 100 8.37 -1.17 -7.05
CA LEU A 100 7.94 -1.84 -5.83
C LEU A 100 6.71 -2.73 -6.08
N CYS A 101 5.71 -2.23 -6.79
CA CYS A 101 4.52 -3.01 -7.16
C CYS A 101 4.86 -4.21 -8.05
N CYS A 102 5.76 -4.05 -9.03
CA CYS A 102 6.21 -5.15 -9.88
C CYS A 102 6.92 -6.25 -9.07
N VAL A 103 7.85 -5.88 -8.20
CA VAL A 103 8.55 -6.84 -7.34
C VAL A 103 7.59 -7.52 -6.37
N PHE A 104 6.67 -6.75 -5.79
CA PHE A 104 5.65 -7.27 -4.88
C PHE A 104 4.74 -8.30 -5.57
N MET A 105 4.26 -8.02 -6.79
CA MET A 105 3.47 -8.96 -7.58
C MET A 105 4.20 -10.27 -7.85
N VAL A 106 5.51 -10.22 -8.09
CA VAL A 106 6.33 -11.43 -8.29
C VAL A 106 6.45 -12.24 -7.01
N SER A 107 6.78 -11.60 -5.89
CA SER A 107 6.81 -12.25 -4.58
C SER A 107 5.43 -12.79 -4.19
N ALA A 108 4.36 -12.16 -4.69
CA ALA A 108 3.00 -12.52 -4.36
C ALA A 108 2.46 -13.80 -4.94
N MET A 109 3.11 -14.32 -5.97
CA MET A 109 2.70 -15.56 -6.59
C MET A 109 3.02 -16.78 -5.73
N ILE A 110 4.00 -16.72 -4.82
CA ILE A 110 4.44 -17.89 -4.03
C ILE A 110 3.32 -18.40 -3.09
N PRO A 111 2.72 -17.55 -2.23
CA PRO A 111 1.61 -17.99 -1.36
C PRO A 111 0.34 -18.26 -2.15
N ALA A 112 0.09 -17.51 -3.23
CA ALA A 112 -1.09 -17.75 -4.08
C ALA A 112 -1.04 -19.16 -4.71
N ALA A 113 0.15 -19.61 -5.15
CA ALA A 113 0.35 -20.97 -5.63
C ALA A 113 0.13 -22.00 -4.51
N ASN A 114 0.64 -21.75 -3.30
CA ASN A 114 0.44 -22.62 -2.15
C ASN A 114 -1.05 -22.74 -1.77
N ALA A 115 -1.77 -21.63 -1.71
CA ALA A 115 -3.21 -21.58 -1.45
C ALA A 115 -4.01 -22.34 -2.52
N THR A 116 -3.64 -22.22 -3.80
CA THR A 116 -4.29 -22.94 -4.90
C THR A 116 -4.04 -24.45 -4.80
N LEU A 117 -2.80 -24.86 -4.49
CA LEU A 117 -2.45 -26.27 -4.28
C LEU A 117 -3.23 -26.89 -3.13
N LEU A 118 -3.46 -26.15 -2.04
CA LEU A 118 -4.27 -26.61 -0.91
C LEU A 118 -5.76 -26.81 -1.26
N VAL A 119 -6.29 -26.10 -2.26
CA VAL A 119 -7.68 -26.31 -2.73
C VAL A 119 -7.81 -27.59 -3.56
N PHE A 120 -6.80 -27.95 -4.36
CA PHE A 120 -6.86 -29.13 -5.25
C PHE A 120 -6.27 -30.40 -4.64
N ALA A 121 -5.32 -30.27 -3.71
CA ALA A 121 -4.68 -31.38 -3.00
C ALA A 121 -4.40 -30.96 -1.54
N PRO A 122 -5.43 -30.99 -0.66
CA PRO A 122 -5.23 -30.78 0.76
C PRO A 122 -4.43 -31.96 1.30
N GLN A 123 -3.24 -31.68 1.84
CA GLN A 123 -2.38 -32.64 2.53
C GLN A 123 -2.32 -32.31 4.01
#